data_AF-A0A260Z0Q2-F1
#
_entry.id   AF-A0A260Z0Q2-F1
#
_cell.length_a   1.000
_cell.length_b   1.000
_cell.length_c   1.000
_cell.angle_alpha   90.00
_cell.angle_beta   90.00
_cell.angle_gamma   90.00
#
_symmetry.space_group_name_H-M   'P 1'
#
loop_
_entity.id
_entity.type
_entity.pdbx_description
1 polymer ?
#
loop_
_entity_poly.entity_id
_entity_poly.type
_entity_poly.pdbx_seq_one_letter_code
_entity_poly.pdbx_strand_id
1 'polypeptide(L)'
;MMISQKRLLIVALSTIFSFILLYLFLSFRFRSTEILNSPDSEYLYNIPYPVIRNLSSENWIASENIAIIIKFFRRHCVVSKILPKFEAVLFLDADIGVVNPNRKLQEYMDNQFDIIFYNRHFSAEVATGSYLVKNTPYSIQLLKEFSEYETKLPQESFHGTGNGAIHLFLAEKLFPHDSIELELCRRAWRNSRNVIDLLAYSSCVRTIFGANSDFGKVRILQKGTGFVRDGWLTN
;
A
#
# COMPACT_ATOMS: atom_id res chain seq x y z
N MET A 1 -56.07 -30.55 -1.49
CA MET A 1 -55.31 -30.36 -2.76
C MET A 1 -54.09 -31.28 -2.73
N MET A 2 -54.26 -32.53 -3.16
CA MET A 2 -53.17 -33.52 -3.20
C MET A 2 -52.33 -33.27 -4.46
N ILE A 3 -51.18 -32.63 -4.31
CA ILE A 3 -50.18 -32.60 -5.38
C ILE A 3 -49.68 -34.04 -5.55
N SER A 4 -50.06 -34.67 -6.67
CA SER A 4 -49.64 -36.02 -7.03
C SER A 4 -48.12 -36.15 -6.91
N GLN A 5 -47.64 -37.23 -6.27
CA GLN A 5 -46.20 -37.50 -6.11
C GLN A 5 -45.43 -37.42 -7.45
N LYS A 6 -46.09 -37.68 -8.58
CA LYS A 6 -45.52 -37.49 -9.92
C LYS A 6 -45.13 -36.04 -10.22
N ARG A 7 -45.94 -35.05 -9.82
CA ARG A 7 -45.62 -33.62 -10.01
C ARG A 7 -44.45 -33.18 -9.12
N LEU A 8 -44.37 -33.70 -7.89
CA LEU A 8 -43.25 -33.42 -6.99
C LEU A 8 -41.94 -33.98 -7.56
N LEU A 9 -41.98 -35.19 -8.14
CA LEU A 9 -40.83 -35.83 -8.77
C LEU A 9 -40.35 -35.06 -10.01
N ILE A 10 -41.27 -34.56 -10.83
CA ILE A 10 -40.92 -33.78 -12.04
C ILE A 10 -40.25 -32.45 -11.68
N VAL A 11 -40.74 -31.75 -10.65
CA VAL A 11 -40.13 -30.50 -10.16
C VAL A 11 -38.77 -30.75 -9.52
N ALA A 12 -38.62 -31.87 -8.78
CA ALA A 12 -37.32 -32.28 -8.25
C ALA A 12 -36.33 -32.61 -9.38
N LEU A 13 -36.75 -33.31 -10.43
CA LEU A 13 -35.88 -33.64 -11.56
C LEU A 13 -35.51 -32.39 -12.38
N SER A 14 -36.44 -31.45 -12.60
CA SER A 14 -36.15 -30.23 -13.36
C SER A 14 -35.19 -29.31 -12.60
N THR A 15 -35.34 -29.20 -11.29
CA THR A 15 -34.43 -28.40 -10.44
C THR A 15 -33.04 -29.02 -10.42
N ILE A 16 -32.93 -30.34 -10.24
CA ILE A 16 -31.65 -31.06 -10.33
C ILE A 16 -30.98 -30.84 -11.69
N PHE A 17 -31.74 -30.94 -12.78
CA PHE A 17 -31.19 -30.73 -14.13
C PHE A 17 -30.69 -29.29 -14.34
N SER A 18 -31.42 -28.27 -13.87
CA SER A 18 -30.97 -26.87 -13.92
C SER A 18 -29.72 -26.62 -13.09
N PHE A 19 -29.58 -27.27 -11.92
CA PHE A 19 -28.35 -27.18 -11.11
C PHE A 19 -27.16 -27.85 -11.81
N ILE A 20 -27.37 -29.00 -12.46
CA ILE A 20 -26.32 -29.67 -13.24
C ILE A 20 -25.90 -28.80 -14.44
N LEU A 21 -26.85 -28.19 -15.14
CA LEU A 21 -26.55 -27.32 -16.28
C LEU A 21 -25.78 -26.06 -15.85
N LEU A 22 -26.16 -25.46 -14.72
CA LEU A 22 -25.45 -24.30 -14.14
C LEU A 22 -24.04 -24.68 -13.67
N TYR A 23 -23.88 -25.84 -13.04
CA TYR A 23 -22.58 -26.37 -12.64
C TYR A 23 -21.68 -26.61 -13.86
N LEU A 24 -22.22 -27.22 -14.92
CA LEU A 24 -21.50 -27.43 -16.17
C LEU A 24 -21.12 -26.08 -16.83
N PHE A 25 -22.04 -25.11 -16.85
CA PHE A 25 -21.78 -23.79 -17.44
C PHE A 25 -20.72 -22.99 -16.66
N LEU A 26 -20.75 -23.06 -15.33
CA LEU A 26 -19.73 -22.47 -14.46
C LEU A 26 -18.38 -23.17 -14.63
N SER A 27 -18.36 -24.51 -14.71
CA SER A 27 -17.13 -25.27 -14.94
C SER A 27 -16.52 -25.00 -16.31
N PHE A 28 -17.34 -24.71 -17.33
CA PHE A 28 -16.86 -24.39 -18.68
C PHE A 28 -16.37 -22.93 -18.80
N ARG A 29 -17.03 -21.98 -18.12
CA ARG A 29 -16.60 -20.57 -18.03
C ARG A 29 -15.32 -20.39 -17.20
N PHE A 30 -15.02 -21.30 -16.29
CA PHE A 30 -13.79 -21.31 -15.49
C PHE A 30 -12.61 -22.02 -16.16
N ARG A 31 -12.70 -22.33 -17.46
CA ARG A 31 -11.53 -22.73 -18.25
C ARG A 31 -10.79 -21.50 -18.76
N SER A 32 -10.27 -20.72 -17.82
CA SER A 32 -9.36 -19.62 -18.06
C SER A 32 -8.01 -20.15 -18.52
N THR A 33 -7.52 -19.55 -19.62
CA THR A 33 -6.11 -19.32 -20.00
C THR A 33 -5.11 -20.29 -19.40
N GLU A 34 -4.48 -21.10 -20.25
CA GLU A 34 -3.33 -21.91 -19.84
C GLU A 34 -2.29 -21.03 -19.14
N ILE A 35 -2.29 -21.11 -17.80
CA ILE A 35 -1.25 -20.55 -16.96
C ILE A 35 -0.02 -21.40 -17.27
N LEU A 36 1.04 -20.77 -17.75
CA LEU A 36 2.34 -21.41 -17.86
C LEU A 36 2.79 -21.71 -16.42
N ASN A 37 2.39 -22.87 -15.90
CA ASN A 37 2.67 -23.33 -14.56
C ASN A 37 4.16 -23.58 -14.43
N SER A 38 4.87 -22.62 -13.86
CA SER A 38 6.22 -22.83 -13.37
C SER A 38 6.13 -23.45 -11.97
N PRO A 39 6.77 -24.59 -11.69
CA PRO A 39 6.81 -25.17 -10.34
C PRO A 39 7.51 -24.24 -9.32
N ASP A 40 8.26 -23.25 -9.82
CA ASP A 40 8.99 -22.25 -9.04
C ASP A 40 8.25 -20.91 -8.99
N SER A 41 6.92 -20.91 -9.11
CA SER A 41 6.10 -19.71 -8.99
C SER A 41 4.86 -19.96 -8.16
N GLU A 42 4.52 -19.02 -7.27
CA GLU A 42 3.18 -18.88 -6.70
C GLU A 42 2.46 -17.75 -7.42
N TYR A 43 1.15 -17.90 -7.57
CA TYR A 43 0.34 -16.98 -8.33
C TYR A 43 -0.61 -16.26 -7.38
N LEU A 44 -0.45 -14.94 -7.29
CA LEU A 44 -1.38 -14.06 -6.59
C LEU A 44 -2.05 -13.16 -7.64
N TYR A 45 -3.38 -13.21 -7.72
CA TYR A 45 -4.17 -12.50 -8.73
C TYR A 45 -3.72 -12.72 -10.19
N ASN A 46 -3.39 -13.97 -10.55
CA ASN A 46 -2.86 -14.34 -11.87
C ASN A 46 -1.54 -13.66 -12.27
N ILE A 47 -0.81 -13.10 -11.31
CA ILE A 47 0.55 -12.57 -11.51
C ILE A 47 1.53 -13.61 -10.95
N PRO A 48 2.52 -14.07 -11.74
CA PRO A 48 3.52 -15.02 -11.26
C PRO A 48 4.52 -14.32 -10.34
N TYR A 49 4.59 -14.77 -9.10
CA TYR A 49 5.68 -14.44 -8.18
C TYR A 49 6.64 -15.62 -8.14
N PRO A 50 7.96 -15.42 -8.35
CA PRO A 50 8.91 -16.50 -8.26
C PRO A 50 8.97 -17.01 -6.81
N VAL A 51 8.71 -18.30 -6.63
CA VAL A 51 8.87 -19.02 -5.37
C VAL A 51 10.07 -19.92 -5.49
N ILE A 52 11.11 -19.57 -4.74
CA ILE A 52 12.35 -20.33 -4.70
C ILE A 52 12.09 -21.60 -3.89
N ARG A 53 11.85 -22.73 -4.58
CA ARG A 53 11.73 -24.05 -3.96
C ARG A 53 12.95 -24.91 -4.34
N ASN A 54 13.78 -25.18 -3.34
CA ASN A 54 14.78 -26.26 -3.28
C ASN A 54 15.37 -26.71 -4.63
N LEU A 55 16.39 -25.97 -5.12
CA LEU A 55 17.23 -26.40 -6.23
C LEU A 55 18.30 -27.34 -5.69
N SER A 56 18.41 -28.54 -6.25
CA SER A 56 19.48 -29.52 -5.96
C SER A 56 20.84 -29.09 -6.53
N SER A 57 21.18 -27.81 -6.41
CA SER A 57 22.53 -27.29 -6.63
C SER A 57 23.21 -27.20 -5.28
N GLU A 58 24.37 -27.85 -5.13
CA GLU A 58 25.14 -27.96 -3.88
C GLU A 58 25.65 -26.62 -3.29
N ASN A 59 25.26 -25.47 -3.84
CA ASN A 59 25.61 -24.16 -3.31
C ASN A 59 24.48 -23.60 -2.44
N TRP A 60 24.35 -24.16 -1.25
CA TRP A 60 23.46 -23.63 -0.21
C TRP A 60 24.00 -22.29 0.29
N ILE A 61 23.24 -21.21 0.11
CA ILE A 61 23.34 -20.07 1.02
C ILE A 61 22.45 -20.44 2.21
N ALA A 62 23.07 -20.90 3.30
CA ALA A 62 22.36 -21.19 4.55
C ALA A 62 21.47 -19.99 4.97
N SER A 63 20.36 -20.21 5.67
CA SER A 63 19.46 -19.09 6.11
C SER A 63 20.17 -18.07 7.02
N GLU A 64 21.22 -18.52 7.70
CA GLU A 64 22.20 -17.72 8.45
C GLU A 64 23.12 -16.85 7.55
N ASN A 65 23.07 -17.04 6.23
CA ASN A 65 23.73 -16.25 5.18
C ASN A 65 22.73 -15.53 4.25
N ILE A 66 21.42 -15.58 4.52
CA ILE A 66 20.40 -14.78 3.82
C ILE A 66 20.21 -13.47 4.57
N ALA A 67 20.77 -12.38 4.04
CA ALA A 67 20.49 -11.04 4.54
C ALA A 67 19.18 -10.52 3.92
N ILE A 68 18.07 -10.55 4.69
CA ILE A 68 16.87 -9.78 4.34
C ILE A 68 17.15 -8.32 4.66
N ILE A 69 17.56 -7.56 3.65
CA ILE A 69 17.80 -6.13 3.77
C ILE A 69 16.46 -5.39 3.62
N ILE A 70 15.74 -5.18 4.72
CA ILE A 70 14.57 -4.30 4.76
C ILE A 70 15.06 -2.84 4.80
N LYS A 71 15.25 -2.23 3.63
CA LYS A 71 15.50 -0.78 3.55
C LYS A 71 14.21 -0.03 3.25
N PHE A 72 13.55 0.45 4.31
CA PHE A 72 12.31 1.22 4.26
C PHE A 72 12.38 2.44 3.31
N PHE A 73 13.57 3.04 3.12
CA PHE A 73 13.73 4.20 2.24
C PHE A 73 14.09 3.86 0.79
N ARG A 74 14.74 2.71 0.55
CA ARG A 74 15.19 2.30 -0.79
C ARG A 74 14.01 2.12 -1.76
N ARG A 75 12.85 1.70 -1.26
CA ARG A 75 11.62 1.57 -2.05
C ARG A 75 11.21 2.88 -2.72
N HIS A 76 11.35 4.01 -2.04
CA HIS A 76 11.00 5.33 -2.60
C HIS A 76 11.99 5.75 -3.70
N CYS A 77 13.27 5.40 -3.57
CA CYS A 77 14.27 5.57 -4.63
C CYS A 77 13.97 4.69 -5.85
N VAL A 78 13.56 3.44 -5.65
CA VAL A 78 13.15 2.56 -6.77
C VAL A 78 11.97 3.18 -7.51
N VAL A 79 10.94 3.65 -6.79
CA VAL A 79 9.79 4.30 -7.41
C VAL A 79 10.22 5.54 -8.22
N SER A 80 11.10 6.39 -7.69
CA SER A 80 11.58 7.58 -8.43
C SER A 80 12.33 7.24 -9.72
N LYS A 81 13.00 6.07 -9.79
CA LYS A 81 13.72 5.59 -10.97
C LYS A 81 12.83 4.93 -12.02
N ILE A 82 11.75 4.27 -11.62
CA ILE A 82 10.82 3.62 -12.56
C ILE A 82 9.72 4.56 -13.04
N LEU A 83 9.35 5.56 -12.24
CA LEU A 83 8.28 6.50 -12.53
C LEU A 83 8.35 7.13 -13.95
N PRO A 84 9.54 7.50 -14.50
CA PRO A 84 9.64 8.01 -15.86
C PRO A 84 9.12 7.08 -16.98
N LYS A 85 8.96 5.78 -16.69
CA LYS A 85 8.50 4.77 -17.65
C LYS A 85 6.96 4.63 -17.70
N PHE A 86 6.24 5.31 -16.81
CA PHE A 86 4.80 5.19 -16.65
C PHE A 86 4.17 6.58 -16.59
N GLU A 87 2.85 6.66 -16.77
CA GLU A 87 2.10 7.90 -16.53
C GLU A 87 1.94 8.17 -15.03
N ALA A 88 1.69 7.09 -14.28
CA ALA A 88 1.61 7.09 -12.82
C ALA A 88 2.02 5.72 -12.26
N VAL A 89 2.40 5.69 -10.99
CA VAL A 89 2.70 4.49 -10.22
C VAL A 89 1.84 4.52 -8.95
N LEU A 90 1.19 3.40 -8.66
CA LEU A 90 0.63 3.13 -7.34
C LEU A 90 1.65 2.27 -6.57
N PHE A 91 2.22 2.82 -5.50
CA PHE A 91 3.07 2.08 -4.59
C PHE A 91 2.22 1.35 -3.54
N LEU A 92 2.54 0.09 -3.23
CA LEU A 92 1.84 -0.74 -2.23
C LEU A 92 2.86 -1.60 -1.46
N ASP A 93 2.81 -1.53 -0.13
CA ASP A 93 3.46 -2.50 0.76
C ASP A 93 2.71 -3.84 0.77
N ALA A 94 3.41 -4.90 1.13
CA ALA A 94 2.88 -6.27 1.10
C ALA A 94 1.75 -6.53 2.10
N ASP A 95 1.62 -5.69 3.14
CA ASP A 95 0.62 -5.76 4.19
C ASP A 95 -0.50 -4.71 4.02
N ILE A 96 -0.69 -4.19 2.80
CA ILE A 96 -1.74 -3.23 2.48
C ILE A 96 -2.93 -3.92 1.81
N GLY A 97 -4.13 -3.62 2.30
CA GLY A 97 -5.38 -4.05 1.67
C GLY A 97 -6.04 -2.93 0.89
N VAL A 98 -6.46 -3.23 -0.35
CA VAL A 98 -7.27 -2.32 -1.18
C VAL A 98 -8.65 -2.17 -0.56
N VAL A 99 -9.09 -0.92 -0.39
CA VAL A 99 -10.46 -0.61 0.00
C VAL A 99 -11.24 -0.13 -1.21
N ASN A 100 -12.53 -0.46 -1.23
CA ASN A 100 -13.45 -0.07 -2.30
C ASN A 100 -13.02 -0.56 -3.70
N PRO A 101 -12.98 -1.89 -3.93
CA PRO A 101 -12.52 -2.49 -5.18
C PRO A 101 -13.39 -2.14 -6.41
N ASN A 102 -14.55 -1.51 -6.20
CA ASN A 102 -15.46 -1.11 -7.26
C ASN A 102 -15.18 0.29 -7.81
N ARG A 103 -14.20 1.02 -7.26
CA ARG A 103 -13.78 2.33 -7.78
C ARG A 103 -12.48 2.27 -8.54
N LYS A 104 -12.36 3.14 -9.53
CA LYS A 104 -11.19 3.26 -10.40
C LYS A 104 -10.14 4.14 -9.72
N LEU A 105 -8.87 3.77 -9.82
CA LEU A 105 -7.75 4.57 -9.28
C LEU A 105 -7.65 5.96 -9.93
N GLN A 106 -8.07 6.07 -11.20
CA GLN A 106 -8.12 7.32 -11.95
C GLN A 106 -8.98 8.39 -11.29
N GLU A 107 -9.96 8.00 -10.46
CA GLU A 107 -10.81 8.93 -9.71
C GLU A 107 -10.03 9.70 -8.64
N TYR A 108 -8.85 9.21 -8.25
CA TYR A 108 -7.93 9.90 -7.36
C TYR A 108 -6.90 10.73 -8.14
N MET A 109 -6.69 10.50 -9.44
CA MET A 109 -5.65 11.15 -10.27
C MET A 109 -6.06 12.56 -10.73
N ASP A 110 -6.37 13.43 -9.78
CA ASP A 110 -6.66 14.84 -10.05
C ASP A 110 -5.42 15.55 -10.63
N ASN A 111 -5.63 16.34 -11.68
CA ASN A 111 -4.57 17.04 -12.41
C ASN A 111 -3.79 18.02 -11.54
N GLN A 112 -4.39 18.55 -10.48
CA GLN A 112 -3.72 19.46 -9.56
C GLN A 112 -2.57 18.79 -8.79
N PHE A 113 -2.70 17.52 -8.42
CA PHE A 113 -1.80 16.84 -7.49
C PHE A 113 -0.87 15.86 -8.18
N ASP A 114 0.41 15.96 -7.88
CA ASP A 114 1.46 15.13 -8.46
C ASP A 114 1.68 13.85 -7.64
N ILE A 115 1.44 13.92 -6.33
CA ILE A 115 1.52 12.77 -5.41
C ILE A 115 0.41 12.82 -4.37
N ILE A 116 -0.13 11.65 -4.05
CA ILE A 116 -1.27 11.46 -3.17
C ILE A 116 -0.91 10.41 -2.11
N PHE A 117 -0.74 10.88 -0.89
CA PHE A 117 -0.65 10.08 0.31
C PHE A 117 -2.03 9.95 0.96
N TYR A 118 -2.08 9.26 2.11
CA TYR A 118 -3.29 9.11 2.90
C TYR A 118 -2.99 9.16 4.39
N ASN A 119 -3.95 9.66 5.16
CA ASN A 119 -3.94 9.52 6.61
C ASN A 119 -4.15 8.06 6.98
N ARG A 120 -3.22 7.51 7.77
CA ARG A 120 -3.32 6.17 8.32
C ARG A 120 -4.57 6.07 9.20
N HIS A 121 -5.27 4.94 9.11
CA HIS A 121 -6.63 4.87 9.65
C HIS A 121 -6.67 5.03 11.18
N PHE A 122 -5.81 4.29 11.88
CA PHE A 122 -5.85 4.16 13.34
C PHE A 122 -4.95 5.14 14.10
N SER A 123 -4.13 5.95 13.40
CA SER A 123 -3.18 6.89 14.01
C SER A 123 -3.28 8.28 13.39
N ALA A 124 -2.51 9.25 13.89
CA ALA A 124 -2.38 10.58 13.28
C ALA A 124 -1.40 10.58 12.10
N GLU A 125 -0.90 9.40 11.70
CA GLU A 125 0.21 9.31 10.75
C GLU A 125 -0.21 9.58 9.31
N VAL A 126 0.66 10.19 8.52
CA VAL A 126 0.67 10.01 7.07
C VAL A 126 1.33 8.66 6.79
N ALA A 127 0.63 7.77 6.11
CA ALA A 127 1.15 6.44 5.82
C ALA A 127 2.08 6.45 4.60
N THR A 128 3.20 5.73 4.69
CA THR A 128 4.14 5.53 3.56
C THR A 128 4.03 4.15 2.91
N GLY A 129 3.15 3.29 3.43
CA GLY A 129 2.92 1.96 2.86
C GLY A 129 2.15 1.98 1.54
N SER A 130 1.59 3.13 1.16
CA SER A 130 1.08 3.32 -0.19
C SER A 130 1.02 4.81 -0.56
N TYR A 131 1.13 5.09 -1.84
CA TYR A 131 0.83 6.40 -2.42
C TYR A 131 0.62 6.26 -3.92
N LEU A 132 -0.20 7.15 -4.49
CA LEU A 132 -0.36 7.29 -5.93
C LEU A 132 0.50 8.47 -6.40
N VAL A 133 1.34 8.26 -7.40
CA VAL A 133 2.29 9.27 -7.87
C VAL A 133 2.29 9.38 -9.39
N LYS A 134 2.17 10.59 -9.92
CA LYS A 134 2.23 10.90 -11.35
C LYS A 134 3.66 11.17 -11.78
N ASN A 135 3.98 10.86 -13.04
CA ASN A 135 5.28 11.11 -13.65
C ASN A 135 5.47 12.60 -13.94
N THR A 136 5.89 13.34 -12.91
CA THR A 136 6.27 14.75 -13.00
C THR A 136 7.68 14.96 -12.43
N PRO A 137 8.41 16.00 -12.86
CA PRO A 137 9.70 16.34 -12.26
C PRO A 137 9.61 16.55 -10.74
N TYR A 138 8.50 17.12 -10.26
CA TYR A 138 8.24 17.32 -8.84
C TYR A 138 8.16 16.00 -8.08
N SER A 139 7.36 15.04 -8.56
CA SER A 139 7.21 13.72 -7.92
C SER A 139 8.51 12.94 -7.87
N ILE A 140 9.27 12.93 -8.97
CA ILE A 140 10.56 12.22 -9.05
C ILE A 140 11.54 12.81 -8.02
N GLN A 141 11.63 14.13 -7.96
CA GLN A 141 12.51 14.82 -7.03
C GLN A 141 12.08 14.61 -5.58
N LEU A 142 10.79 14.74 -5.27
CA LEU A 142 10.26 14.54 -3.91
C LEU A 142 10.56 13.13 -3.39
N LEU A 143 10.33 12.09 -4.19
CA LEU A 143 10.61 10.70 -3.79
C LEU A 143 12.10 10.41 -3.64
N LYS A 144 12.95 11.02 -4.48
CA LYS A 144 14.40 10.94 -4.34
C LYS A 144 14.85 11.57 -3.03
N GLU A 145 14.42 12.80 -2.75
CA GLU A 145 14.76 13.50 -1.51
C GLU A 145 14.24 12.78 -0.28
N PHE A 146 13.01 12.23 -0.34
CA PHE A 146 12.47 11.43 0.75
C PHE A 146 13.32 10.19 1.00
N SER A 147 13.78 9.51 -0.06
CA SER A 147 14.67 8.35 0.07
C SER A 147 16.02 8.69 0.71
N GLU A 148 16.55 9.88 0.44
CA GLU A 148 17.80 10.38 1.02
C GLU A 148 17.62 10.84 2.48
N TYR A 149 16.37 11.06 2.92
CA TYR A 149 16.03 11.43 4.29
C TYR A 149 16.36 10.33 5.33
N GLU A 150 16.67 9.11 4.90
CA GLU A 150 17.21 8.03 5.75
C GLU A 150 18.42 8.53 6.57
N THR A 151 19.26 9.38 5.98
CA THR A 151 20.45 9.95 6.61
C THR A 151 20.16 10.97 7.70
N LYS A 152 18.92 11.46 7.81
CA LYS A 152 18.49 12.47 8.78
C LYS A 152 17.72 11.88 9.96
N LEU A 153 17.58 10.56 10.01
CA LEU A 153 16.89 9.89 11.10
C LEU A 153 17.64 10.10 12.44
N PRO A 154 16.92 10.30 13.55
CA PRO A 154 17.55 10.39 14.86
C PRO A 154 18.09 9.02 15.30
N GLN A 155 19.42 8.94 15.48
CA GLN A 155 20.17 7.67 15.64
C GLN A 155 19.79 6.87 16.90
N GLU A 156 19.48 7.55 18.01
CA GLU A 156 19.28 6.91 19.32
C GLU A 156 17.82 6.94 19.80
N SER A 157 16.87 7.15 18.88
CA SER A 157 15.45 7.32 19.22
C SER A 157 14.56 6.26 18.57
N PHE A 158 13.37 6.05 19.14
CA PHE A 158 12.31 5.30 18.50
C PHE A 158 11.67 6.17 17.39
N HIS A 159 12.27 6.13 16.19
CA HIS A 159 11.95 7.08 15.13
C HIS A 159 10.91 6.61 14.11
N GLY A 160 10.48 5.34 14.12
CA GLY A 160 9.40 4.85 13.25
C GLY A 160 9.73 4.74 11.75
N THR A 161 11.02 4.68 11.41
CA THR A 161 11.55 4.53 10.03
C THR A 161 10.89 5.49 9.02
N GLY A 162 10.34 4.97 7.91
CA GLY A 162 9.73 5.77 6.85
C GLY A 162 8.45 6.47 7.29
N ASN A 163 7.58 5.79 8.04
CA ASN A 163 6.33 6.36 8.55
C ASN A 163 6.59 7.49 9.56
N GLY A 164 7.62 7.37 10.41
CA GLY A 164 8.00 8.48 11.28
C GLY A 164 8.58 9.66 10.49
N ALA A 165 9.45 9.39 9.52
CA ALA A 165 10.16 10.43 8.78
C ALA A 165 9.31 11.26 7.82
N ILE A 166 8.28 10.66 7.19
CA ILE A 166 7.46 11.36 6.18
C ILE A 166 6.84 12.65 6.73
N HIS A 167 6.51 12.67 8.02
CA HIS A 167 5.92 13.81 8.71
C HIS A 167 6.84 15.03 8.63
N LEU A 168 8.02 14.95 9.26
CA LEU A 168 8.95 16.07 9.29
C LEU A 168 9.51 16.38 7.90
N PHE A 169 9.73 15.37 7.05
CA PHE A 169 10.12 15.59 5.67
C PHE A 169 9.10 16.46 4.90
N LEU A 170 7.82 16.11 4.95
CA LEU A 170 6.78 16.90 4.29
C LEU A 170 6.62 18.26 4.96
N ALA A 171 6.72 18.34 6.29
CA ALA A 171 6.63 19.61 7.02
C ALA A 171 7.72 20.59 6.59
N GLU A 172 8.98 20.14 6.54
CA GLU A 172 10.12 20.93 6.08
C GLU A 172 9.95 21.41 4.62
N LYS A 173 9.33 20.59 3.77
CA LYS A 173 9.11 20.90 2.35
C LYS A 173 7.97 21.87 2.12
N LEU A 174 6.88 21.71 2.86
CA LEU A 174 5.62 22.44 2.63
C LEU A 174 5.50 23.70 3.49
N PHE A 175 6.17 23.73 4.64
CA PHE A 175 6.10 24.82 5.62
C PHE A 175 7.50 25.30 6.04
N PRO A 176 8.38 25.68 5.11
CA PRO A 176 9.78 26.00 5.42
C PRO A 176 9.96 27.21 6.35
N HIS A 177 8.91 28.02 6.53
CA HIS A 177 8.94 29.23 7.36
C HIS A 177 8.48 29.00 8.80
N ASP A 178 7.89 27.84 9.12
CA ASP A 178 7.36 27.49 10.44
C ASP A 178 8.48 26.92 11.33
N SER A 179 9.60 27.62 11.37
CA SER A 179 10.88 27.11 11.91
C SER A 179 10.80 26.74 13.40
N ILE A 180 9.97 27.44 14.18
CA ILE A 180 9.80 27.22 15.61
C ILE A 180 9.03 25.91 15.83
N GLU A 181 7.88 25.76 15.17
CA GLU A 181 7.02 24.59 15.23
C GLU A 181 7.75 23.34 14.72
N LEU A 182 8.48 23.49 13.61
CA LEU A 182 9.31 22.42 13.05
C LEU A 182 10.37 21.95 14.07
N GLU A 183 11.07 22.85 14.75
CA GLU A 183 12.10 22.45 15.72
C GLU A 183 11.50 21.86 17.00
N LEU A 184 10.33 22.34 17.44
CA LEU A 184 9.59 21.73 18.55
C LEU A 184 9.24 20.28 18.26
N CYS A 185 8.67 20.00 17.08
CA CYS A 185 8.33 18.63 16.70
C CYS A 185 9.57 17.78 16.41
N ARG A 186 10.64 18.36 15.83
CA ARG A 186 11.93 17.67 15.65
C ARG A 186 12.53 17.25 16.98
N ARG A 187 12.46 18.09 18.02
CA ARG A 187 12.90 17.76 19.38
C ARG A 187 12.07 16.62 19.96
N ALA A 188 10.75 16.63 19.78
CA ALA A 188 9.89 15.53 20.20
C ALA A 188 10.29 14.21 19.52
N TRP A 189 10.56 14.24 18.21
CA TRP A 189 11.00 13.05 17.46
C TRP A 189 12.34 12.51 17.95
N ARG A 190 13.35 13.38 18.13
CA ARG A 190 14.68 13.02 18.63
C ARG A 190 14.65 12.39 20.03
N ASN A 191 13.66 12.73 20.84
CA ASN A 191 13.51 12.23 22.21
C ASN A 191 12.52 11.06 22.32
N SER A 192 11.95 10.60 21.21
CA SER A 192 10.98 9.51 21.19
C SER A 192 11.62 8.20 21.67
N ARG A 193 10.96 7.48 22.57
CA ARG A 193 11.46 6.21 23.15
C ARG A 193 10.59 5.01 22.82
N ASN A 194 9.36 5.24 22.38
CA ASN A 194 8.38 4.19 22.13
C ASN A 194 7.30 4.65 21.13
N VAL A 195 6.34 3.77 20.85
CA VAL A 195 5.24 4.04 19.91
C VAL A 195 4.38 5.23 20.34
N ILE A 196 4.14 5.43 21.63
CA ILE A 196 3.33 6.54 22.13
C ILE A 196 4.03 7.87 21.88
N ASP A 197 5.33 7.95 22.16
CA ASP A 197 6.11 9.16 21.89
C ASP A 197 6.16 9.47 20.39
N LEU A 198 6.29 8.43 19.55
CA LEU A 198 6.26 8.58 18.10
C LEU A 198 4.91 9.13 17.62
N LEU A 199 3.80 8.60 18.14
CA LEU A 199 2.45 9.10 17.82
C LEU A 199 2.23 10.54 18.31
N ALA A 200 2.79 10.90 19.46
CA ALA A 200 2.77 12.27 19.98
C ALA A 200 3.57 13.22 19.07
N TYR A 201 4.75 12.79 18.61
CA TYR A 201 5.53 13.52 17.60
C TYR A 201 4.76 13.67 16.28
N SER A 202 4.17 12.59 15.75
CA SER A 202 3.37 12.66 14.53
C SER A 202 2.25 13.68 14.71
N SER A 203 1.55 13.63 15.84
CA SER A 203 0.49 14.59 16.17
C SER A 203 0.99 16.04 16.25
N CYS A 204 2.18 16.28 16.84
CA CYS A 204 2.84 17.58 16.82
C CYS A 204 3.02 18.08 15.39
N VAL A 205 3.58 17.27 14.50
CA VAL A 205 3.76 17.70 13.11
C VAL A 205 2.41 17.95 12.44
N ARG A 206 1.39 17.12 12.71
CA ARG A 206 0.04 17.32 12.17
C ARG A 206 -0.61 18.64 12.59
N THR A 207 -0.21 19.28 13.69
CA THR A 207 -0.75 20.61 14.04
C THR A 207 -0.28 21.69 13.07
N ILE A 208 0.89 21.53 12.45
CA ILE A 208 1.41 22.44 11.41
C ILE A 208 0.55 22.34 10.14
N PHE A 209 0.17 21.12 9.76
CA PHE A 209 -0.66 20.87 8.57
C PHE A 209 -2.10 21.36 8.76
N GLY A 210 -2.59 21.35 10.00
CA GLY A 210 -3.98 21.66 10.33
C GLY A 210 -4.97 20.64 9.74
N ALA A 211 -6.18 21.11 9.44
CA ALA A 211 -7.25 20.28 8.86
C ALA A 211 -7.11 20.10 7.33
N ASN A 212 -6.11 20.73 6.71
CA ASN A 212 -5.95 20.73 5.26
C ASN A 212 -5.56 19.34 4.73
N SER A 213 -6.02 19.02 3.53
CA SER A 213 -5.62 17.84 2.77
C SER A 213 -4.69 18.15 1.60
N ASP A 214 -4.72 19.38 1.12
CA ASP A 214 -4.16 19.76 -0.17
C ASP A 214 -3.07 20.80 0.04
N PHE A 215 -1.86 20.49 -0.42
CA PHE A 215 -0.64 21.27 -0.18
C PHE A 215 0.09 21.47 -1.51
N GLY A 216 -0.46 22.35 -2.35
CA GLY A 216 0.05 22.58 -3.71
C GLY A 216 -0.04 21.32 -4.57
N LYS A 217 1.09 20.65 -4.76
CA LYS A 217 1.23 19.43 -5.57
C LYS A 217 1.09 18.13 -4.78
N VAL A 218 0.99 18.21 -3.45
CA VAL A 218 0.84 17.05 -2.57
C VAL A 218 -0.57 17.02 -2.02
N ARG A 219 -1.24 15.86 -2.07
CA ARG A 219 -2.50 15.61 -1.38
C ARG A 219 -2.32 14.53 -0.32
N ILE A 220 -2.96 14.70 0.83
CA ILE A 220 -3.08 13.71 1.89
C ILE A 220 -4.57 13.44 2.09
N LEU A 221 -5.01 12.27 1.63
CA LEU A 221 -6.41 11.86 1.72
C LEU A 221 -6.84 11.73 3.18
N GLN A 222 -8.06 12.17 3.45
CA GLN A 222 -8.67 12.05 4.76
C GLN A 222 -8.95 10.58 5.12
N LYS A 223 -9.13 10.34 6.41
CA LYS A 223 -9.49 8.99 6.89
C LYS A 223 -10.82 8.57 6.27
N GLY A 224 -10.88 7.35 5.77
CA GLY A 224 -12.08 6.79 5.13
C GLY A 224 -12.28 7.20 3.67
N THR A 225 -11.44 8.09 3.12
CA THR A 225 -11.50 8.50 1.70
C THR A 225 -10.34 7.94 0.86
N GLY A 226 -9.49 7.10 1.45
CA GLY A 226 -8.37 6.45 0.77
C GLY A 226 -8.80 5.25 -0.08
N PHE A 227 -7.87 4.78 -0.91
CA PHE A 227 -8.01 3.55 -1.73
C PHE A 227 -7.38 2.31 -1.08
N VAL A 228 -6.71 2.47 0.06
CA VAL A 228 -6.12 1.39 0.85
C VAL A 228 -6.22 1.62 2.36
N ARG A 229 -5.98 0.57 3.15
CA ARG A 229 -5.69 0.62 4.59
C ARG A 229 -4.72 -0.51 4.97
N ASP A 230 -4.15 -0.46 6.18
CA ASP A 230 -3.37 -1.58 6.72
C ASP A 230 -4.19 -2.88 6.68
N GLY A 231 -3.60 -3.96 6.17
CA GLY A 231 -4.30 -5.23 5.90
C GLY A 231 -4.78 -5.96 7.15
N TRP A 232 -4.16 -5.73 8.31
CA TRP A 232 -4.68 -6.27 9.57
C TRP A 232 -6.01 -5.61 9.99
N LEU A 233 -6.39 -4.48 9.41
CA LEU A 233 -7.71 -3.86 9.58
C LEU A 233 -8.75 -4.35 8.56
N THR A 234 -8.38 -5.24 7.63
CA THR A 234 -9.28 -5.70 6.55
C THR A 234 -10.11 -6.94 6.87
N ASN A 235 -9.97 -7.54 8.05
CA ASN A 235 -10.68 -8.75 8.47
C ASN A 235 -11.38 -8.58 9.82
#